data_AF-A0A821S5F6-F1
#
_entry.id   AF-A0A821S5F6-F1
#
_cell.length_a   1.000
_cell.length_b   1.000
_cell.length_c   1.000
_cell.angle_alpha   90.00
_cell.angle_beta   90.00
_cell.angle_gamma   90.00
#
_symmetry.space_group_name_H-M   'P 1'
#
loop_
_entity.id
_entity.type
_entity.pdbx_description
1 polymer ?
#
loop_
_entity_poly.entity_id
_entity_poly.type
_entity_poly.pdbx_seq_one_letter_code
_entity_poly.pdbx_strand_id
1 'polypeptide(L)'
;MFWKKFVITLFIFILILLYRAYVVFTPDKTIFEPCSSTNDNHSLEFHEQRLRTFQTLLQFQTISYEENNQNFTELKRCRNFIKQHYDDLITKYSKFVQLHDIAEYSLLYEIRGKNSNLKPFLLSAHFDVVPTGNLSPQKPGTNALQRTTSAVTLISGGEKENILPTSASATINHRIHTADSCQKILENNRRIINDDRIVPRVKNCVEPSPSSPYGKDVYSYRIIEQTIRQTFDKDRQPIIVVPGLMLGATDSRSYTNLSKNLYRFSPFIYHHDDLDRLHGDNERMTHLDVQRGLNFYFHLIVNNQLGHIPESKLNTEL
;
A
#
# COMPACT_ATOMS: atom_id res chain seq x y z
N MET A 1 29.04 14.80 -44.32
CA MET A 1 29.88 14.64 -43.09
C MET A 1 29.05 14.67 -41.79
N PHE A 2 28.04 15.54 -41.70
CA PHE A 2 27.15 15.68 -40.53
C PHE A 2 26.39 14.40 -40.16
N TRP A 3 25.79 13.71 -41.15
CA TRP A 3 25.00 12.49 -40.92
C TRP A 3 25.81 11.34 -40.29
N LYS A 4 27.05 11.11 -40.75
CA LYS A 4 27.94 10.11 -40.16
C LYS A 4 28.29 10.44 -38.71
N LYS A 5 28.53 11.72 -38.38
CA LYS A 5 28.80 12.15 -37.00
C LYS A 5 27.57 11.98 -36.11
N PHE A 6 26.37 12.35 -36.59
CA PHE A 6 25.12 12.19 -35.84
C PHE A 6 24.81 10.72 -35.51
N VAL A 7 24.96 9.82 -36.49
CA VAL A 7 24.73 8.37 -36.29
C VAL A 7 25.72 7.79 -35.27
N ILE A 8 26.99 8.18 -35.32
CA ILE A 8 28.00 7.74 -34.35
C ILE A 8 27.68 8.27 -32.95
N THR A 9 27.31 9.54 -32.81
CA THR A 9 26.94 10.12 -31.51
C THR A 9 25.69 9.46 -30.93
N LEU A 10 24.67 9.20 -31.74
CA LEU A 10 23.45 8.51 -31.30
C LEU A 10 23.75 7.07 -30.88
N PHE A 11 24.61 6.36 -31.61
CA PHE A 11 25.02 5.00 -31.26
C PHE A 11 25.80 4.96 -29.93
N ILE A 12 26.74 5.89 -29.72
CA ILE A 12 27.46 6.02 -28.45
C ILE A 12 26.49 6.36 -27.31
N PHE A 13 25.53 7.26 -27.54
CA PHE A 13 24.53 7.61 -26.53
C PHE A 13 23.65 6.40 -26.17
N ILE A 14 23.20 5.62 -27.15
CA ILE A 14 22.45 4.38 -26.94
C ILE A 14 23.30 3.36 -26.17
N LEU A 15 24.59 3.20 -26.52
CA LEU A 15 25.49 2.31 -25.79
C LEU A 15 25.70 2.76 -24.34
N ILE A 16 25.83 4.07 -24.08
CA ILE A 16 25.90 4.60 -22.73
C ILE A 16 24.60 4.33 -21.98
N LEU A 17 23.44 4.52 -22.61
CA LEU A 17 22.14 4.20 -22.00
C LEU A 17 21.98 2.71 -21.72
N LEU A 18 22.39 1.84 -22.65
CA LEU A 18 22.35 0.39 -22.46
C LEU A 18 23.34 -0.06 -21.39
N TYR A 19 24.55 0.50 -21.36
CA TYR A 19 25.53 0.23 -20.32
C TYR A 19 25.05 0.73 -18.96
N ARG A 20 24.51 1.95 -18.88
CA ARG A 20 23.90 2.46 -17.65
C ARG A 20 22.72 1.59 -17.24
N ALA A 21 21.84 1.21 -18.17
CA ALA A 21 20.71 0.36 -17.84
C ALA A 21 21.17 -1.03 -17.36
N TYR A 22 22.21 -1.59 -17.99
CA TYR A 22 22.79 -2.85 -17.57
C TYR A 22 23.41 -2.73 -16.18
N VAL A 23 24.30 -1.76 -15.94
CA VAL A 23 24.99 -1.61 -14.64
C VAL A 23 24.05 -1.14 -13.52
N VAL A 24 23.19 -0.17 -13.77
CA VAL A 24 22.27 0.39 -12.74
C VAL A 24 21.11 -0.56 -12.42
N PHE A 25 20.67 -1.39 -13.37
CA PHE A 25 19.52 -2.28 -13.16
C PHE A 25 19.86 -3.78 -13.14
N THR A 26 21.14 -4.18 -13.17
CA THR A 26 21.53 -5.55 -12.79
C THR A 26 21.87 -5.58 -11.31
N PRO A 27 20.95 -6.00 -10.42
CA PRO A 27 21.30 -6.14 -9.01
C PRO A 27 22.40 -7.19 -8.86
N ASP A 28 23.31 -6.92 -7.93
CA ASP A 28 24.41 -7.82 -7.59
C ASP A 28 23.85 -9.18 -7.17
N LYS A 29 24.15 -10.21 -7.98
CA LYS A 29 23.67 -11.58 -7.77
C LYS A 29 24.37 -12.28 -6.61
N THR A 30 25.50 -11.75 -6.13
CA THR A 30 26.33 -12.39 -5.11
C THR A 30 25.90 -12.10 -3.68
N ILE A 31 24.98 -11.14 -3.50
CA ILE A 31 24.55 -10.60 -2.21
C ILE A 31 23.27 -11.29 -1.68
N PHE A 32 22.63 -12.11 -2.52
CA PHE A 32 21.39 -12.78 -2.18
C PHE A 32 21.57 -14.28 -2.26
N GLU A 33 21.75 -14.91 -1.11
CA GLU A 33 21.28 -16.29 -0.96
C GLU A 33 19.73 -16.20 -0.94
N PRO A 34 19.02 -16.61 -2.01
CA PRO A 34 17.64 -17.03 -1.83
C PRO A 34 17.64 -18.05 -0.68
N CYS A 35 16.63 -18.01 0.19
CA CYS A 35 16.49 -19.07 1.20
C CYS A 35 16.68 -20.40 0.48
N SER A 36 17.75 -21.11 0.87
CA SER A 36 18.23 -22.29 0.15
C SER A 36 17.02 -23.19 -0.10
N SER A 37 16.79 -23.55 -1.36
CA SER A 37 15.66 -24.38 -1.77
C SER A 37 15.74 -25.81 -1.24
N THR A 38 16.58 -26.08 -0.23
CA THR A 38 16.94 -27.43 0.14
C THR A 38 16.89 -27.76 1.63
N ASN A 39 16.65 -26.85 2.59
CA ASN A 39 16.37 -27.26 3.98
C ASN A 39 15.59 -26.27 4.87
N ASP A 40 15.58 -24.96 4.58
CA ASP A 40 14.79 -23.99 5.37
C ASP A 40 13.41 -23.79 4.73
N ASN A 41 12.62 -24.87 4.70
CA ASN A 41 11.27 -24.82 4.16
C ASN A 41 10.33 -24.14 5.18
N HIS A 42 10.46 -22.82 5.34
CA HIS A 42 9.48 -21.97 6.03
C HIS A 42 8.18 -21.82 5.22
N SER A 43 7.96 -22.68 4.20
CA SER A 43 6.69 -22.75 3.50
C SER A 43 5.59 -23.06 4.50
N LEU A 44 4.75 -22.07 4.78
CA LEU A 44 3.51 -22.29 5.52
C LEU A 44 2.58 -23.07 4.60
N GLU A 45 2.67 -24.40 4.65
CA GLU A 45 1.75 -25.25 3.91
C GLU A 45 0.32 -24.97 4.40
N PHE A 46 -0.60 -24.81 3.45
CA PHE A 46 -2.02 -24.71 3.75
C PHE A 46 -2.55 -26.10 4.11
N HIS A 47 -2.29 -26.52 5.34
CA HIS A 47 -2.97 -27.67 5.92
C HIS A 47 -4.48 -27.41 5.96
N GLU A 48 -5.32 -28.45 5.76
CA GLU A 48 -6.79 -28.33 5.68
C GLU A 48 -7.38 -27.43 6.76
N GLN A 49 -6.89 -27.57 8.00
CA GLN A 49 -7.36 -26.77 9.12
C GLN A 49 -7.18 -25.25 8.90
N ARG A 50 -6.03 -24.81 8.37
CA ARG A 50 -5.78 -23.38 8.10
C ARG A 50 -6.68 -22.86 7.00
N LEU A 51 -6.92 -23.68 5.96
CA LEU A 51 -7.83 -23.34 4.88
C LEU A 51 -9.26 -23.19 5.41
N ARG A 52 -9.73 -24.12 6.25
CA ARG A 52 -11.05 -24.04 6.90
C ARG A 52 -11.19 -22.81 7.79
N THR A 53 -10.16 -22.48 8.58
CA THR A 53 -10.13 -21.25 9.38
C THR A 53 -10.27 -20.03 8.49
N PHE A 54 -9.50 -19.95 7.41
CA PHE A 54 -9.55 -18.82 6.48
C PHE A 54 -10.91 -18.72 5.78
N GLN A 55 -11.48 -19.83 5.31
CA GLN A 55 -12.83 -19.87 4.75
C GLN A 55 -13.89 -19.39 5.75
N THR A 56 -13.74 -19.75 7.03
CA THR A 56 -14.64 -19.29 8.10
C THR A 56 -14.50 -17.78 8.33
N LEU A 57 -13.27 -17.26 8.34
CA LEU A 57 -13.03 -15.81 8.46
C LEU A 57 -13.71 -15.01 7.35
N LEU A 58 -13.74 -15.54 6.12
CA LEU A 58 -14.41 -14.90 4.98
C LEU A 58 -15.94 -14.88 5.08
N GLN A 59 -16.56 -15.62 6.02
CA GLN A 59 -18.01 -15.62 6.20
C GLN A 59 -18.52 -14.48 7.10
N PHE A 60 -17.64 -13.79 7.84
CA PHE A 60 -18.07 -12.67 8.67
C PHE A 60 -18.37 -11.45 7.80
N GLN A 61 -19.60 -10.94 7.89
CA GLN A 61 -20.08 -9.82 7.07
C GLN A 61 -19.74 -8.48 7.72
N THR A 62 -18.44 -8.19 7.83
CA THR A 62 -17.87 -6.98 8.44
C THR A 62 -18.03 -5.74 7.54
N ILE A 63 -19.22 -5.56 6.95
CA ILE A 63 -19.49 -4.52 5.96
C ILE A 63 -19.53 -3.13 6.63
N SER A 64 -18.74 -2.20 6.10
CA SER A 64 -18.67 -0.78 6.45
C SER A 64 -19.17 0.07 5.29
N TYR A 65 -20.30 0.75 5.47
CA TYR A 65 -20.87 1.66 4.46
C TYR A 65 -20.28 3.06 4.59
N GLU A 66 -20.24 3.57 5.82
CA GLU A 66 -19.73 4.90 6.17
C GLU A 66 -19.11 4.85 7.57
N GLU A 67 -18.41 5.92 7.96
CA GLU A 67 -17.73 6.01 9.27
C GLU A 67 -18.68 5.73 10.45
N ASN A 68 -19.93 6.19 10.35
CA ASN A 68 -20.97 6.00 11.36
C ASN A 68 -21.94 4.84 11.05
N ASN A 69 -21.69 4.08 9.99
CA ASN A 69 -22.56 3.00 9.53
C ASN A 69 -21.73 1.74 9.23
N GLN A 70 -21.35 1.06 10.31
CA GLN A 70 -20.56 -0.16 10.30
C GLN A 70 -21.31 -1.28 11.00
N ASN A 71 -21.12 -2.51 10.56
CA ASN A 71 -21.65 -3.69 11.24
C ASN A 71 -20.77 -4.09 12.44
N PHE A 72 -20.84 -3.31 13.53
CA PHE A 72 -20.06 -3.54 14.75
C PHE A 72 -20.30 -4.92 15.39
N THR A 73 -21.49 -5.48 15.22
CA THR A 73 -21.82 -6.84 15.70
C THR A 73 -20.98 -7.89 14.99
N GLU A 74 -20.94 -7.87 13.65
CA GLU A 74 -20.12 -8.81 12.87
C GLU A 74 -18.62 -8.56 13.05
N LEU A 75 -18.20 -7.28 13.17
CA LEU A 75 -16.81 -6.94 13.51
C LEU A 75 -16.39 -7.58 14.84
N LYS A 76 -17.23 -7.46 15.88
CA LYS A 76 -16.96 -8.06 17.19
C LYS A 76 -16.94 -9.59 17.13
N ARG A 77 -17.82 -10.21 16.33
CA ARG A 77 -17.83 -11.67 16.10
C ARG A 77 -16.56 -12.15 15.40
N CYS A 78 -16.17 -11.51 14.30
CA CYS A 78 -14.95 -11.80 13.55
C CYS A 78 -13.71 -11.69 14.46
N ARG A 79 -13.61 -10.56 15.16
CA ARG A 79 -12.54 -10.30 16.13
C ARG A 79 -12.46 -11.37 17.22
N ASN A 80 -13.59 -11.72 17.84
CA ASN A 80 -13.61 -12.73 18.90
C ASN A 80 -13.24 -14.11 18.37
N PHE A 81 -13.65 -14.44 17.14
CA PHE A 81 -13.23 -15.67 16.48
C PHE A 81 -11.71 -15.71 16.29
N ILE A 82 -11.09 -14.63 15.80
CA ILE A 82 -9.62 -14.53 15.66
C ILE A 82 -8.94 -14.71 17.03
N LYS A 83 -9.42 -13.99 18.05
CA LYS A 83 -8.87 -14.04 19.41
C LYS A 83 -8.91 -15.47 19.97
N GLN A 84 -10.06 -16.13 19.88
CA GLN A 84 -10.25 -17.50 20.38
C GLN A 84 -9.42 -18.51 19.58
N HIS A 85 -9.34 -18.36 18.25
CA HIS A 85 -8.63 -19.31 17.40
C HIS A 85 -7.11 -19.34 17.68
N TYR A 86 -6.53 -18.20 18.08
CA TYR A 86 -5.09 -18.09 18.36
C TYR A 86 -4.76 -18.07 19.86
N ASP A 87 -5.72 -18.30 20.76
CA ASP A 87 -5.52 -18.20 22.21
C ASP A 87 -4.45 -19.16 22.75
N ASP A 88 -4.49 -20.42 22.30
CA ASP A 88 -3.48 -21.43 22.65
C ASP A 88 -2.08 -21.02 22.19
N LEU A 89 -1.98 -20.39 21.02
CA LEU A 89 -0.71 -19.93 20.45
C LEU A 89 -0.12 -18.78 21.27
N ILE A 90 -0.98 -17.82 21.64
CA ILE A 90 -0.60 -16.67 22.48
C ILE A 90 -0.17 -17.18 23.86
N THR A 91 -0.93 -18.10 24.45
CA THR A 91 -0.61 -18.70 25.75
C THR A 91 0.73 -19.43 25.71
N LYS A 92 0.96 -20.24 24.67
CA LYS A 92 2.22 -20.97 24.45
C LYS A 92 3.43 -20.03 24.34
N TYR A 93 3.29 -18.88 23.70
CA TYR A 93 4.37 -17.92 23.46
C TYR A 93 4.30 -16.66 24.35
N SER A 94 3.55 -16.72 25.45
CA SER A 94 3.31 -15.61 26.39
C SER A 94 4.57 -14.97 26.98
N LYS A 95 5.71 -15.66 26.93
CA LYS A 95 7.03 -15.11 27.33
C LYS A 95 7.47 -13.92 26.47
N PHE A 96 7.04 -13.85 25.22
CA PHE A 96 7.43 -12.78 24.30
C PHE A 96 6.28 -12.27 23.42
N VAL A 97 5.07 -12.82 23.53
CA VAL A 97 3.87 -12.33 22.86
C VAL A 97 2.85 -11.88 23.91
N GLN A 98 2.38 -10.64 23.80
CA GLN A 98 1.33 -10.10 24.64
C GLN A 98 0.17 -9.60 23.75
N LEU A 99 -1.05 -10.00 24.08
CA LEU A 99 -2.25 -9.49 23.43
C LEU A 99 -2.85 -8.34 24.26
N HIS A 100 -3.08 -7.21 23.60
CA HIS A 100 -3.78 -6.05 24.16
C HIS A 100 -5.16 -5.92 23.51
N ASP A 101 -6.19 -5.87 24.35
CA ASP A 101 -7.59 -5.71 23.94
C ASP A 101 -7.92 -4.21 23.88
N ILE A 102 -8.09 -3.65 22.67
CA ILE A 102 -8.22 -2.20 22.49
C ILE A 102 -9.64 -1.86 22.00
N ALA A 103 -10.33 -1.05 22.80
CA ALA A 103 -11.64 -0.46 22.46
C ALA A 103 -12.68 -1.46 21.92
N GLU A 104 -12.62 -2.73 22.36
CA GLU A 104 -13.50 -3.85 21.98
C GLU A 104 -13.45 -4.34 20.52
N TYR A 105 -12.84 -3.58 19.61
CA TYR A 105 -12.84 -3.88 18.17
C TYR A 105 -11.45 -4.22 17.62
N SER A 106 -10.39 -3.80 18.30
CA SER A 106 -9.02 -4.02 17.83
C SER A 106 -8.30 -5.07 18.67
N LEU A 107 -7.38 -5.77 18.02
CA LEU A 107 -6.45 -6.72 18.63
C LEU A 107 -5.03 -6.20 18.36
N LEU A 108 -4.29 -5.87 19.42
CA LEU A 108 -2.90 -5.46 19.30
C LEU A 108 -2.01 -6.55 19.86
N TYR A 109 -1.26 -7.20 18.99
CA TYR A 109 -0.26 -8.21 19.35
C TYR A 109 1.11 -7.55 19.49
N GLU A 110 1.60 -7.44 20.72
CA GLU A 110 2.97 -7.00 21.01
C GLU A 110 3.89 -8.23 21.00
N ILE A 111 4.85 -8.25 20.07
CA ILE A 111 5.86 -9.30 19.99
C ILE A 111 7.21 -8.70 20.37
N ARG A 112 7.76 -9.13 21.51
CA ARG A 112 9.05 -8.63 22.00
C ARG A 112 10.19 -9.22 21.19
N GLY A 113 10.93 -8.33 20.53
CA GLY A 113 12.16 -8.68 19.81
C GLY A 113 13.29 -9.06 20.77
N LYS A 114 14.32 -9.75 20.23
CA LYS A 114 15.52 -10.12 20.99
C LYS A 114 16.37 -8.91 21.43
N ASN A 115 16.30 -7.81 20.70
CA ASN A 115 17.05 -6.59 20.97
C ASN A 115 16.09 -5.44 21.28
N SER A 116 16.00 -5.05 22.55
CA SER A 116 15.14 -3.98 23.04
C SER A 116 15.63 -2.57 22.68
N ASN A 117 16.85 -2.43 22.16
CA ASN A 117 17.39 -1.13 21.75
C ASN A 117 16.95 -0.72 20.35
N LEU A 118 16.36 -1.64 19.57
CA LEU A 118 15.82 -1.34 18.26
C LEU A 118 14.47 -0.64 18.40
N LYS A 119 14.18 0.27 17.46
CA LYS A 119 12.84 0.87 17.38
C LYS A 119 11.82 -0.20 16.99
N PRO A 120 10.62 -0.20 17.60
CA PRO A 120 9.56 -1.09 17.17
C PRO A 120 9.07 -0.70 15.77
N PHE A 121 8.47 -1.66 15.07
CA PHE A 121 7.68 -1.42 13.87
C PHE A 121 6.27 -1.95 14.09
N LEU A 122 5.31 -1.37 13.37
CA LEU A 122 3.90 -1.74 13.45
C LEU A 122 3.46 -2.31 12.11
N LEU A 123 2.81 -3.47 12.16
CA LEU A 123 2.02 -4.00 11.05
C LEU A 123 0.55 -3.78 11.40
N SER A 124 -0.21 -3.19 10.48
CA SER A 124 -1.62 -2.89 10.66
C SER A 124 -2.43 -3.46 9.49
N ALA A 125 -3.56 -4.06 9.80
CA ALA A 125 -4.58 -4.49 8.85
C ALA A 125 -5.96 -4.15 9.41
N HIS A 126 -6.95 -4.01 8.53
CA HIS A 126 -8.35 -3.83 8.91
C HIS A 126 -9.15 -5.09 8.53
N PHE A 127 -10.28 -5.30 9.23
CA PHE A 127 -11.11 -6.50 9.06
C PHE A 127 -12.39 -6.22 8.28
N ASP A 128 -12.72 -4.95 8.08
CA ASP A 128 -13.93 -4.56 7.40
C ASP A 128 -13.82 -4.66 5.88
N VAL A 129 -14.95 -4.91 5.27
CA VAL A 129 -15.15 -4.89 3.82
C VAL A 129 -16.11 -3.76 3.46
N VAL A 130 -16.06 -3.28 2.23
CA VAL A 130 -17.01 -2.29 1.73
C VAL A 130 -18.05 -2.97 0.84
N PRO A 131 -19.25 -2.38 0.66
CA PRO A 131 -20.22 -2.88 -0.30
C PRO A 131 -19.62 -2.95 -1.71
N THR A 132 -19.98 -3.98 -2.47
CA THR A 132 -19.60 -4.05 -3.88
C THR A 132 -20.30 -2.94 -4.65
N GLY A 133 -19.55 -2.24 -5.49
CA GLY A 133 -20.07 -1.14 -6.31
C GLY A 133 -19.38 -1.11 -7.65
N ASN A 134 -20.05 -0.57 -8.67
CA ASN A 134 -19.46 -0.33 -9.98
C ASN A 134 -18.38 0.77 -9.86
N LEU A 135 -17.17 0.39 -9.46
CA LEU A 135 -15.98 1.20 -9.66
C LEU A 135 -15.78 1.30 -11.17
N SER A 136 -16.20 2.42 -11.76
CA SER A 136 -16.02 2.65 -13.20
C SER A 136 -14.54 2.44 -13.57
N PRO A 137 -14.20 1.47 -14.45
CA PRO A 137 -12.81 1.16 -14.81
C PRO A 137 -12.12 2.27 -15.61
N GLN A 138 -12.84 3.33 -15.99
CA GLN A 138 -12.41 4.29 -17.02
C GLN A 138 -11.74 5.55 -16.47
N LYS A 139 -10.94 5.45 -15.42
CA LYS A 139 -9.99 6.54 -15.11
C LYS A 139 -8.59 6.04 -15.43
N PRO A 140 -7.78 6.78 -16.21
CA PRO A 140 -6.37 6.47 -16.31
C PRO A 140 -5.76 6.62 -14.91
N GLY A 141 -5.62 5.52 -14.17
CA GLY A 141 -5.14 5.51 -12.79
C GLY A 141 -3.77 6.19 -12.67
N THR A 142 -3.01 6.18 -13.76
CA THR A 142 -1.72 6.86 -13.91
C THR A 142 -1.79 8.39 -13.80
N ASN A 143 -2.92 9.04 -14.11
CA ASN A 143 -3.03 10.49 -13.97
C ASN A 143 -2.83 10.94 -12.52
N ALA A 144 -3.41 10.21 -11.56
CA ALA A 144 -3.31 10.53 -10.15
C ALA A 144 -1.89 10.25 -9.59
N LEU A 145 -1.08 9.45 -10.29
CA LEU A 145 0.35 9.26 -9.98
C LEU A 145 1.21 10.45 -10.42
N GLN A 146 0.72 11.26 -11.36
CA GLN A 146 1.51 12.33 -11.98
C GLN A 146 1.06 13.73 -11.55
N ARG A 147 -0.21 13.91 -11.21
CA ARG A 147 -0.80 15.23 -10.93
C ARG A 147 -2.09 15.14 -10.14
N THR A 148 -2.47 16.26 -9.53
CA THR A 148 -3.80 16.45 -8.94
C THR A 148 -4.88 16.25 -10.01
N THR A 149 -5.93 15.51 -9.66
CA THR A 149 -7.09 15.31 -10.54
C THR A 149 -8.33 15.95 -9.93
N SER A 150 -9.23 16.41 -10.80
CA SER A 150 -10.44 17.14 -10.43
C SER A 150 -11.65 16.50 -11.10
N ALA A 151 -12.75 16.36 -10.37
CA ALA A 151 -14.02 15.89 -10.91
C ALA A 151 -15.16 16.75 -10.39
N VAL A 152 -16.05 17.21 -11.28
CA VAL A 152 -17.32 17.82 -10.86
C VAL A 152 -18.25 16.68 -10.46
N THR A 153 -18.67 16.65 -9.20
CA THR A 153 -19.45 15.53 -8.64
C THR A 153 -20.91 15.88 -8.42
N LEU A 154 -21.25 17.16 -8.29
CA LEU A 154 -22.63 17.62 -8.13
C LEU A 154 -22.80 18.97 -8.80
N ILE A 155 -23.87 19.15 -9.57
CA ILE A 155 -24.30 20.44 -10.12
C ILE A 155 -25.77 20.63 -9.72
N SER A 156 -26.13 21.82 -9.28
CA SER A 156 -27.50 22.15 -8.89
C SER A 156 -27.85 23.59 -9.28
N GLY A 157 -29.09 23.81 -9.75
CA GLY A 157 -29.62 25.12 -10.07
C GLY A 157 -31.05 25.02 -10.61
N GLY A 158 -31.94 25.89 -10.13
CA GLY A 158 -33.36 25.90 -10.50
C GLY A 158 -34.20 24.90 -9.71
N GLU A 159 -35.46 25.24 -9.48
CA GLU A 159 -36.42 24.40 -8.75
C GLU A 159 -37.63 23.97 -9.58
N LYS A 160 -38.06 24.80 -10.55
CA LYS A 160 -39.23 24.56 -11.40
C LYS A 160 -38.92 24.91 -12.85
N GLU A 161 -39.61 24.24 -13.78
CA GLU A 161 -39.44 24.41 -15.23
C GLU A 161 -39.73 25.83 -15.73
N ASN A 162 -40.55 26.59 -14.99
CA ASN A 162 -41.02 27.91 -15.37
C ASN A 162 -40.46 29.05 -14.49
N ILE A 163 -39.43 28.79 -13.69
CA ILE A 163 -38.79 29.80 -12.83
C ILE A 163 -37.30 29.87 -13.18
N LEU A 164 -36.83 31.08 -13.51
CA LEU A 164 -35.41 31.33 -13.74
C LEU A 164 -34.64 31.17 -12.41
N PRO A 165 -33.55 30.39 -12.38
CA PRO A 165 -32.75 30.21 -11.17
C PRO A 165 -32.03 31.50 -10.77
N THR A 166 -32.08 31.83 -9.49
CA THR A 166 -31.34 32.97 -8.92
C THR A 166 -29.90 32.62 -8.55
N SER A 167 -29.57 31.32 -8.43
CA SER A 167 -28.22 30.83 -8.18
C SER A 167 -28.03 29.41 -8.73
N ALA A 168 -26.77 29.05 -8.94
CA ALA A 168 -26.35 27.69 -9.28
C ALA A 168 -25.08 27.35 -8.48
N SER A 169 -24.85 26.07 -8.24
CA SER A 169 -23.66 25.59 -7.55
C SER A 169 -23.09 24.35 -8.22
N ALA A 170 -21.77 24.17 -8.10
CA ALA A 170 -21.08 22.96 -8.50
C ALA A 170 -20.12 22.53 -7.38
N THR A 171 -20.10 21.24 -7.05
CA THR A 171 -19.10 20.65 -6.16
C THR A 171 -18.00 20.01 -6.99
N ILE A 172 -16.76 20.40 -6.74
CA ILE A 172 -15.57 19.85 -7.38
C ILE A 172 -14.80 19.05 -6.33
N ASN A 173 -14.62 17.75 -6.58
CA ASN A 173 -13.75 16.90 -5.78
C ASN A 173 -12.36 16.88 -6.38
N HIS A 174 -11.35 17.21 -5.57
CA HIS A 174 -9.95 17.11 -5.95
C HIS A 174 -9.29 15.92 -5.25
N ARG A 175 -8.58 15.09 -6.02
CA ARG A 175 -7.62 14.13 -5.49
C ARG A 175 -6.23 14.77 -5.59
N ILE A 176 -5.74 15.25 -4.46
CA ILE A 176 -4.54 16.10 -4.35
C ILE A 176 -3.28 15.24 -4.46
N HIS A 177 -2.37 15.61 -5.36
CA HIS A 177 -1.06 14.97 -5.49
C HIS A 177 -0.11 15.44 -4.39
N THR A 178 0.87 14.60 -4.01
CA THR A 178 1.82 14.90 -2.91
C THR A 178 2.73 16.11 -3.14
N ALA A 179 2.80 16.61 -4.37
CA ALA A 179 3.52 17.84 -4.74
C ALA A 179 2.65 19.12 -4.72
N ASP A 180 1.37 18.99 -4.36
CA ASP A 180 0.42 20.10 -4.21
C ASP A 180 -0.05 20.25 -2.77
N SER A 181 -0.84 21.29 -2.51
CA SER A 181 -1.53 21.52 -1.25
C SER A 181 -2.95 22.00 -1.50
N CYS A 182 -3.82 21.90 -0.49
CA CYS A 182 -5.17 22.47 -0.59
C CYS A 182 -5.14 23.97 -0.88
N GLN A 183 -4.23 24.70 -0.24
CA GLN A 183 -4.08 26.15 -0.46
C GLN A 183 -3.74 26.44 -1.93
N LYS A 184 -2.72 25.77 -2.48
CA LYS A 184 -2.31 25.95 -3.88
C LYS A 184 -3.43 25.61 -4.86
N ILE A 185 -4.23 24.59 -4.57
CA ILE A 185 -5.40 24.23 -5.38
C ILE A 185 -6.48 25.31 -5.30
N LEU A 186 -6.78 25.82 -4.11
CA LEU A 186 -7.77 26.88 -3.93
C LEU A 186 -7.35 28.17 -4.66
N GLU A 187 -6.09 28.55 -4.55
CA GLU A 187 -5.51 29.69 -5.27
C GLU A 187 -5.58 29.48 -6.77
N ASN A 188 -5.22 28.29 -7.27
CA ASN A 188 -5.31 27.97 -8.68
C ASN A 188 -6.77 27.98 -9.19
N ASN A 189 -7.71 27.46 -8.41
CA ASN A 189 -9.14 27.51 -8.75
C ASN A 189 -9.65 28.95 -8.83
N ARG A 190 -9.32 29.81 -7.86
CA ARG A 190 -9.67 31.24 -7.88
C ARG A 190 -9.11 31.93 -9.12
N ARG A 191 -7.84 31.67 -9.44
CA ARG A 191 -7.16 32.21 -10.63
C ARG A 191 -7.78 31.76 -11.95
N ILE A 192 -8.21 30.50 -12.05
CA ILE A 192 -8.85 29.96 -13.26
C ILE A 192 -10.28 30.51 -13.41
N ILE A 193 -11.03 30.58 -12.31
CA ILE A 193 -12.40 31.09 -12.30
C ILE A 193 -12.42 32.57 -12.70
N ASN A 194 -11.59 33.39 -12.06
CA ASN A 194 -11.41 34.81 -12.38
C ASN A 194 -12.73 35.58 -12.60
N ASP A 195 -13.74 35.30 -11.79
CA ASP A 195 -15.07 35.90 -11.84
C ASP A 195 -15.57 36.10 -10.41
N ASP A 196 -15.68 37.36 -10.00
CA ASP A 196 -16.04 37.75 -8.62
C ASP A 196 -17.49 37.37 -8.26
N ARG A 197 -18.33 37.02 -9.23
CA ARG A 197 -19.70 36.51 -8.99
C ARG A 197 -19.68 35.07 -8.47
N ILE A 198 -18.61 34.33 -8.72
CA ILE A 198 -18.44 32.95 -8.27
C ILE A 198 -17.71 32.98 -6.93
N VAL A 199 -18.30 32.39 -5.90
CA VAL A 199 -17.74 32.35 -4.55
C VAL A 199 -17.29 30.92 -4.22
N PRO A 200 -16.00 30.56 -4.37
CA PRO A 200 -15.51 29.24 -4.00
C PRO A 200 -15.59 29.03 -2.49
N ARG A 201 -16.20 27.93 -2.07
CA ARG A 201 -16.26 27.51 -0.66
C ARG A 201 -15.60 26.15 -0.51
N VAL A 202 -14.64 26.05 0.41
CA VAL A 202 -14.01 24.77 0.76
C VAL A 202 -14.95 24.01 1.68
N LYS A 203 -15.50 22.88 1.21
CA LYS A 203 -16.33 22.00 2.06
C LYS A 203 -15.48 21.19 3.04
N ASN A 204 -14.40 20.61 2.54
CA ASN A 204 -13.42 19.84 3.30
C ASN A 204 -12.08 19.92 2.56
N CYS A 205 -10.98 19.88 3.31
CA CYS A 205 -9.63 19.77 2.79
C CYS A 205 -8.85 18.82 3.69
N VAL A 206 -8.23 17.82 3.09
CA VAL A 206 -7.25 16.96 3.75
C VAL A 206 -5.98 17.03 2.91
N GLU A 207 -4.89 17.47 3.52
CA GLU A 207 -3.59 17.55 2.86
C GLU A 207 -3.10 16.14 2.46
N PRO A 208 -2.33 16.01 1.36
CA PRO A 208 -1.79 14.74 0.96
C PRO A 208 -0.85 14.20 2.04
N SER A 209 -0.87 12.88 2.25
CA SER A 209 0.07 12.25 3.18
C SER A 209 1.52 12.46 2.71
N PRO A 210 2.46 12.70 3.62
CA PRO A 210 3.87 12.86 3.26
C PRO A 210 4.42 11.59 2.61
N SER A 211 5.36 11.75 1.69
CA SER A 211 6.11 10.63 1.12
C SER A 211 7.02 10.02 2.17
N SER A 212 7.01 8.69 2.26
CA SER A 212 7.95 7.96 3.10
C SER A 212 9.38 8.04 2.56
N PRO A 213 10.40 8.06 3.42
CA PRO A 213 11.79 8.07 2.98
C PRO A 213 12.14 6.76 2.24
N TYR A 214 13.03 6.84 1.26
CA TYR A 214 13.47 5.71 0.46
C TYR A 214 14.93 5.92 0.01
N GLY A 215 15.54 4.87 -0.56
CA GLY A 215 16.92 4.91 -1.06
C GLY A 215 17.89 4.09 -0.23
N LYS A 216 19.16 4.10 -0.65
CA LYS A 216 20.21 3.20 -0.14
C LYS A 216 20.48 3.34 1.36
N ASP A 217 20.35 4.55 1.90
CA ASP A 217 20.70 4.88 3.29
C ASP A 217 19.47 4.82 4.23
N VAL A 218 18.31 4.42 3.73
CA VAL A 218 17.07 4.35 4.51
C VAL A 218 16.77 2.91 4.93
N TYR A 219 17.19 2.55 6.14
CA TYR A 219 17.04 1.19 6.69
C TYR A 219 15.64 0.60 6.52
N SER A 220 14.59 1.36 6.85
CA SER A 220 13.20 0.87 6.79
C SER A 220 12.73 0.54 5.38
N TYR A 221 13.19 1.30 4.38
CA TYR A 221 12.93 0.99 2.97
C TYR A 221 13.73 -0.25 2.53
N ARG A 222 15.03 -0.29 2.88
CA ARG A 222 15.92 -1.37 2.48
C ARG A 222 15.55 -2.73 3.08
N ILE A 223 14.98 -2.77 4.28
CA ILE A 223 14.45 -4.01 4.88
C ILE A 223 13.25 -4.55 4.11
N ILE A 224 12.36 -3.66 3.63
CA ILE A 224 11.23 -4.07 2.79
C ILE A 224 11.76 -4.60 1.46
N GLU A 225 12.65 -3.86 0.80
CA GLU A 225 13.32 -4.31 -0.43
C GLU A 225 13.95 -5.69 -0.27
N GLN A 226 14.73 -5.88 0.79
CA GLN A 226 15.40 -7.16 1.07
C GLN A 226 14.40 -8.30 1.21
N THR A 227 13.33 -8.05 1.97
CA THR A 227 12.29 -9.05 2.20
C THR A 227 11.56 -9.40 0.90
N ILE A 228 11.33 -8.42 0.01
CA ILE A 228 10.76 -8.66 -1.32
C ILE A 228 11.67 -9.60 -2.11
N ARG A 229 12.96 -9.28 -2.22
CA ARG A 229 13.93 -10.12 -2.97
C ARG A 229 13.97 -11.55 -2.42
N GLN A 230 14.08 -11.71 -1.10
CA GLN A 230 14.10 -13.02 -0.45
C GLN A 230 12.84 -13.85 -0.69
N THR A 231 11.67 -13.21 -0.78
CA THR A 231 10.39 -13.93 -0.86
C THR A 231 9.96 -14.18 -2.31
N PHE A 232 10.34 -13.31 -3.23
CA PHE A 232 9.82 -13.28 -4.60
C PHE A 232 10.88 -13.60 -5.68
N ASP A 233 12.19 -13.52 -5.39
CA ASP A 233 13.22 -13.94 -6.35
C ASP A 233 13.22 -15.47 -6.48
N LYS A 234 12.41 -15.99 -7.42
CA LYS A 234 12.50 -17.39 -7.85
C LYS A 234 13.39 -17.49 -9.09
N ASP A 235 14.27 -18.49 -9.08
CA ASP A 235 14.98 -19.05 -10.23
C ASP A 235 15.31 -18.08 -11.38
N ARG A 236 16.15 -17.08 -11.07
CA ARG A 236 16.99 -16.29 -12.02
C ARG A 236 16.41 -15.02 -12.65
N GLN A 237 15.28 -14.49 -12.20
CA GLN A 237 14.86 -13.13 -12.58
C GLN A 237 14.93 -12.20 -11.37
N PRO A 238 15.98 -11.36 -11.27
CA PRO A 238 16.07 -10.43 -10.16
C PRO A 238 14.93 -9.41 -10.19
N ILE A 239 14.21 -9.26 -9.09
CA ILE A 239 13.13 -8.27 -8.98
C ILE A 239 13.72 -6.90 -8.72
N ILE A 240 13.33 -5.91 -9.52
CA ILE A 240 13.67 -4.52 -9.26
C ILE A 240 12.61 -3.95 -8.32
N VAL A 241 13.04 -3.46 -7.15
CA VAL A 241 12.16 -2.79 -6.19
C VAL A 241 12.26 -1.29 -6.39
N VAL A 242 11.15 -0.65 -6.70
CA VAL A 242 11.06 0.81 -6.85
C VAL A 242 9.96 1.36 -5.93
N PRO A 243 10.15 2.55 -5.34
CA PRO A 243 9.07 3.20 -4.60
C PRO A 243 7.94 3.60 -5.53
N GLY A 244 6.69 3.50 -5.04
CA GLY A 244 5.49 3.92 -5.77
C GLY A 244 4.53 4.69 -4.86
N LEU A 245 3.64 5.48 -5.47
CA LEU A 245 2.58 6.20 -4.75
C LEU A 245 1.34 5.30 -4.65
N MET A 246 0.82 5.14 -3.44
CA MET A 246 -0.47 4.51 -3.20
C MET A 246 -1.59 5.53 -3.47
N LEU A 247 -2.49 5.21 -4.39
CA LEU A 247 -3.62 6.08 -4.77
C LEU A 247 -4.82 5.97 -3.84
N GLY A 248 -4.92 4.86 -3.10
CA GLY A 248 -5.98 4.62 -2.12
C GLY A 248 -5.69 5.26 -0.76
N ALA A 249 -6.75 5.57 -0.02
CA ALA A 249 -6.61 5.94 1.38
C ALA A 249 -6.25 4.69 2.20
N THR A 250 -5.41 4.85 3.21
CA THR A 250 -5.10 3.81 4.19
C THR A 250 -5.00 4.41 5.58
N ASP A 251 -5.13 3.59 6.61
CA ASP A 251 -5.12 4.05 8.01
C ASP A 251 -3.79 4.69 8.44
N SER A 252 -2.71 4.47 7.67
CA SER A 252 -1.41 5.12 7.84
C SER A 252 -1.48 6.64 8.01
N ARG A 253 -2.52 7.32 7.48
CA ARG A 253 -2.73 8.78 7.68
C ARG A 253 -2.82 9.17 9.15
N SER A 254 -3.39 8.30 9.98
CA SER A 254 -3.55 8.50 11.43
C SER A 254 -2.23 8.34 12.20
N TYR A 255 -1.21 7.74 11.57
CA TYR A 255 0.10 7.47 12.16
C TYR A 255 1.18 8.48 11.74
N THR A 256 0.82 9.52 10.98
CA THR A 256 1.75 10.55 10.48
C THR A 256 2.46 11.33 11.60
N ASN A 257 1.81 11.48 12.76
CA ASN A 257 2.42 12.09 13.95
C ASN A 257 3.33 11.11 14.74
N LEU A 258 3.24 9.81 14.49
CA LEU A 258 4.00 8.78 15.20
C LEU A 258 5.29 8.39 14.48
N SER A 259 5.29 8.35 13.15
CA SER A 259 6.45 7.93 12.36
C SER A 259 6.47 8.60 10.99
N LYS A 260 7.68 8.90 10.50
CA LYS A 260 7.93 9.29 9.10
C LYS A 260 8.10 8.07 8.18
N ASN A 261 8.32 6.89 8.74
CA ASN A 261 8.58 5.64 8.02
C ASN A 261 7.27 4.88 7.84
N LEU A 262 6.40 5.33 6.93
CA LEU A 262 5.05 4.80 6.72
C LEU A 262 4.91 4.13 5.35
N TYR A 263 5.21 2.84 5.27
CA TYR A 263 5.20 2.11 4.00
C TYR A 263 3.85 1.41 3.79
N ARG A 264 3.36 1.45 2.55
CA ARG A 264 2.13 0.79 2.11
C ARG A 264 2.54 -0.26 1.11
N PHE A 265 2.48 -1.52 1.51
CA PHE A 265 2.93 -2.62 0.68
C PHE A 265 2.01 -3.82 0.90
N SER A 266 1.57 -4.42 -0.19
CA SER A 266 0.77 -5.64 -0.19
C SER A 266 1.61 -6.74 -0.82
N PRO A 267 2.05 -7.77 -0.05
CA PRO A 267 2.94 -8.81 -0.55
C PRO A 267 2.17 -9.90 -1.32
N PHE A 268 1.26 -9.51 -2.18
CA PHE A 268 0.45 -10.41 -3.00
C PHE A 268 0.65 -10.09 -4.48
N ILE A 269 0.58 -11.15 -5.31
CA ILE A 269 0.65 -10.99 -6.76
C ILE A 269 -0.78 -10.75 -7.25
N TYR A 270 -0.96 -9.62 -7.95
CA TYR A 270 -2.20 -9.29 -8.63
C TYR A 270 -2.00 -9.41 -10.13
N HIS A 271 -2.85 -10.18 -10.78
CA HIS A 271 -3.00 -10.20 -12.23
C HIS A 271 -3.92 -9.07 -12.68
N HIS A 272 -3.91 -8.77 -13.98
CA HIS A 272 -4.73 -7.69 -14.55
C HIS A 272 -6.21 -7.82 -14.15
N ASP A 273 -6.77 -9.02 -14.30
CA ASP A 273 -8.18 -9.33 -13.99
C ASP A 273 -8.50 -9.34 -12.48
N ASP A 274 -7.50 -9.27 -11.61
CA ASP A 274 -7.70 -9.22 -10.15
C ASP A 274 -8.00 -7.79 -9.69
N LEU A 275 -7.47 -6.78 -10.41
CA LEU A 275 -7.62 -5.37 -10.05
C LEU A 275 -9.08 -4.91 -10.11
N ASP A 276 -9.83 -5.39 -11.11
CA ASP A 276 -11.26 -5.08 -11.28
C ASP A 276 -12.13 -5.75 -10.21
N ARG A 277 -11.61 -6.78 -9.52
CA ARG A 277 -12.34 -7.48 -8.45
C ARG A 277 -12.08 -6.89 -7.07
N LEU A 278 -11.10 -5.99 -6.91
CA LEU A 278 -10.88 -5.32 -5.63
C LEU A 278 -12.12 -4.49 -5.27
N HIS A 279 -12.72 -4.79 -4.11
CA HIS A 279 -14.00 -4.22 -3.69
C HIS A 279 -15.16 -4.52 -4.66
N GLY A 280 -15.01 -5.57 -5.47
CA GLY A 280 -15.97 -5.98 -6.49
C GLY A 280 -16.50 -7.39 -6.23
N ASP A 281 -17.38 -7.84 -7.12
CA ASP A 281 -17.97 -9.16 -7.00
C ASP A 281 -16.92 -10.25 -7.20
N ASN A 282 -16.97 -11.29 -6.35
CA ASN A 282 -16.13 -12.47 -6.46
C ASN A 282 -14.61 -12.16 -6.37
N GLU A 283 -14.26 -11.17 -5.53
CA GLU A 283 -12.88 -10.92 -5.08
C GLU A 283 -12.28 -12.22 -4.53
N ARG A 284 -11.09 -12.57 -5.04
CA ARG A 284 -10.43 -13.85 -4.72
C ARG A 284 -8.94 -13.77 -4.98
N MET A 285 -8.21 -14.61 -4.26
CA MET A 285 -6.76 -14.78 -4.36
C MET A 285 -6.41 -16.27 -4.28
N THR A 286 -5.32 -16.68 -4.91
CA THR A 286 -4.87 -18.07 -4.80
C THR A 286 -4.27 -18.34 -3.42
N HIS A 287 -4.44 -19.57 -2.89
CA HIS A 287 -3.82 -19.97 -1.64
C HIS A 287 -2.28 -19.90 -1.71
N LEU A 288 -1.68 -20.09 -2.90
CA LEU A 288 -0.25 -19.94 -3.12
C LEU A 288 0.23 -18.49 -2.93
N ASP A 289 -0.55 -17.51 -3.37
CA ASP A 289 -0.23 -16.09 -3.17
C ASP A 289 -0.42 -15.68 -1.72
N VAL A 290 -1.44 -16.20 -1.03
CA VAL A 290 -1.60 -16.01 0.42
C VAL A 290 -0.39 -16.59 1.16
N GLN A 291 0.04 -17.81 0.81
CA GLN A 291 1.23 -18.43 1.39
C GLN A 291 2.49 -17.58 1.15
N ARG A 292 2.65 -17.02 -0.05
CA ARG A 292 3.77 -16.14 -0.38
C ARG A 292 3.73 -14.86 0.47
N GLY A 293 2.57 -14.24 0.65
CA GLY A 293 2.42 -13.05 1.48
C GLY A 293 2.70 -13.33 2.97
N LEU A 294 2.28 -14.48 3.49
CA LEU A 294 2.63 -14.91 4.84
C LEU A 294 4.14 -15.11 5.00
N ASN A 295 4.79 -15.70 3.99
CA ASN A 295 6.25 -15.85 3.99
C ASN A 295 6.95 -14.48 4.02
N PHE A 296 6.45 -13.50 3.25
CA PHE A 296 6.96 -12.14 3.30
C PHE A 296 6.87 -11.54 4.71
N TYR A 297 5.71 -11.62 5.37
CA TYR A 297 5.55 -11.05 6.72
C TYR A 297 6.44 -11.74 7.76
N PHE A 298 6.61 -13.07 7.66
CA PHE A 298 7.56 -13.80 8.49
C PHE A 298 8.98 -13.28 8.32
N HIS A 299 9.46 -13.20 7.08
CA HIS A 299 10.80 -12.67 6.77
C HIS A 299 10.95 -11.21 7.18
N LEU A 300 9.91 -10.38 7.02
CA LEU A 300 9.92 -8.99 7.44
C LEU A 300 10.14 -8.88 8.95
N ILE A 301 9.42 -9.69 9.73
CA ILE A 301 9.55 -9.73 11.19
C ILE A 301 10.96 -10.17 11.59
N VAL A 302 11.49 -11.23 10.97
CA VAL A 302 12.84 -11.74 11.24
C VAL A 302 13.92 -10.72 10.87
N ASN A 303 13.85 -10.16 9.67
CA ASN A 303 14.83 -9.19 9.16
C ASN A 303 14.87 -7.91 10.02
N ASN A 304 13.72 -7.46 10.54
CA ASN A 304 13.67 -6.30 11.43
C ASN A 304 14.39 -6.51 12.76
N GLN A 305 14.71 -7.75 13.16
CA GLN A 305 15.50 -8.02 14.37
C GLN A 305 17.00 -7.71 14.21
N LEU A 306 17.49 -7.50 12.99
CA LEU A 306 18.92 -7.31 12.72
C LEU A 306 19.42 -5.91 13.11
N GLY A 307 18.55 -4.90 13.12
CA GLY A 307 18.88 -3.52 13.48
C GLY A 307 19.79 -2.76 12.49
N HIS A 308 20.42 -3.48 11.59
CA HIS A 308 21.17 -3.01 10.43
C HIS A 308 21.04 -4.07 9.34
N ILE A 309 21.23 -3.68 8.08
CA ILE A 309 21.35 -4.65 6.99
C ILE A 309 22.82 -5.02 6.91
N PRO A 310 23.20 -6.29 7.07
CA PRO A 310 24.59 -6.71 6.94
C PRO A 310 25.18 -6.22 5.62
N GLU A 311 26.44 -5.77 5.60
CA GLU A 311 27.13 -5.35 4.36
C GLU A 311 27.09 -6.43 3.28
N SER A 312 27.16 -7.70 3.68
CA SER A 312 27.00 -8.86 2.80
C SER A 312 25.60 -9.02 2.18
N LYS A 313 24.61 -8.27 2.65
CA LYS A 313 23.22 -8.23 2.17
C LYS A 313 22.83 -6.85 1.61
N LEU A 314 23.71 -5.86 1.72
CA LEU A 314 23.50 -4.53 1.16
C LEU A 314 23.90 -4.58 -0.31
N ASN A 315 22.94 -4.45 -1.23
CA ASN A 315 23.27 -4.07 -2.61
C ASN A 315 24.23 -2.87 -2.56
N THR A 316 25.46 -3.08 -3.06
CA THR A 316 26.49 -2.06 -3.22
C THR A 316 26.21 -1.11 -4.38
N GLU A 317 25.14 -1.33 -5.15
CA GLU A 317 24.88 -0.59 -6.38
C GLU A 317 23.47 0.01 -6.41
N LEU A 318 23.45 1.35 -6.45
CA LEU A 318 22.41 2.18 -7.05
C LEU A 318 22.95 2.75 -8.35
#